data_AF-M7ZLA8-F1
#
_entry.id   AF-M7ZLA8-F1
#
_cell.length_a   1.000
_cell.length_b   1.000
_cell.length_c   1.000
_cell.angle_alpha   90.00
_cell.angle_beta   90.00
_cell.angle_gamma   90.00
#
_symmetry.space_group_name_H-M   'P 1'
#
loop_
_entity.id
_entity.type
_entity.pdbx_description
1 polymer ?
#
loop_
_entity_poly.entity_id
_entity_poly.type
_entity_poly.pdbx_seq_one_letter_code
_entity_poly.pdbx_strand_id
1 'polypeptide(L)'
;MAEYDAPPHGSIMMMILTTIWFFPPHLHHLSGMKKSPPAWGEPSKFGREFGGGEFTPAEMKRIMADEKLAEMALADPKRVKRVLANRQSAARSKERRMRYIAELEHKVQILQTEATTLSAQLTHLQRDSSGLATHNNELKFRLQAMEQQAQLRDALNEALTGEVQRLKQSATSERGGDAGSSSNLAQQMQLRCQNQMLEMHKQQQQQQIPFYQLEQPEQNGESN
;
A
#
# COMPACT_ATOMS: atom_id res chain seq x y z
N MET A 1 6.84 20.84 26.25
CA MET A 1 6.07 19.76 25.61
C MET A 1 5.94 20.15 24.15
N ALA A 2 6.78 19.58 23.28
CA ALA A 2 6.86 19.94 21.87
C ALA A 2 5.88 19.06 21.09
N GLU A 3 4.95 19.71 20.44
CA GLU A 3 3.85 19.18 19.64
C GLU A 3 4.41 18.77 18.27
N TYR A 4 4.39 17.47 17.97
CA TYR A 4 4.82 16.91 16.69
C TYR A 4 3.65 17.00 15.71
N ASP A 5 3.64 18.06 14.92
CA ASP A 5 2.67 18.29 13.84
C ASP A 5 3.07 17.47 12.61
N ALA A 6 2.18 16.62 12.13
CA ALA A 6 2.42 15.70 11.02
C ALA A 6 2.17 16.41 9.67
N PRO A 7 3.06 16.30 8.68
CA PRO A 7 2.93 17.05 7.43
C PRO A 7 1.84 16.48 6.52
N PRO A 8 1.16 17.33 5.73
CA PRO A 8 0.05 16.92 4.87
C PRO A 8 0.51 16.07 3.68
N HIS A 9 -0.38 15.20 3.22
CA HIS A 9 -0.18 14.12 2.25
C HIS A 9 0.30 14.54 0.84
N GLY A 10 0.59 15.82 0.59
CA GLY A 10 1.32 16.29 -0.60
C GLY A 10 2.84 16.08 -0.53
N SER A 11 3.39 15.69 0.62
CA SER A 11 4.84 15.60 0.84
C SER A 11 5.49 14.32 0.27
N ILE A 12 4.72 13.27 0.01
CA ILE A 12 5.27 11.98 -0.45
C ILE A 12 5.78 12.08 -1.90
N MET A 13 5.10 12.85 -2.75
CA MET A 13 5.55 13.07 -4.14
C MET A 13 6.75 14.02 -4.24
N MET A 14 6.90 14.96 -3.29
CA MET A 14 8.07 15.83 -3.18
C MET A 14 9.29 15.12 -2.55
N MET A 15 9.08 14.10 -1.70
CA MET A 15 10.18 13.27 -1.15
C MET A 15 10.84 12.37 -2.21
N ILE A 16 10.11 11.97 -3.26
CA ILE A 16 10.70 11.15 -4.34
C ILE A 16 11.62 12.00 -5.24
N LEU A 17 11.32 13.29 -5.44
CA LEU A 17 12.15 14.19 -6.23
C LEU A 17 13.32 14.81 -5.46
N THR A 18 13.28 14.86 -4.13
CA THR A 18 14.36 15.46 -3.31
C THR A 18 15.48 14.46 -2.95
N THR A 19 15.33 13.17 -3.27
CA THR A 19 16.32 12.13 -2.89
C THR A 19 17.37 11.83 -3.97
N ILE A 20 17.40 12.60 -5.07
CA ILE A 20 18.35 12.38 -6.19
C ILE A 20 19.73 13.07 -5.96
N TRP A 21 19.92 13.84 -4.89
CA TRP A 21 21.18 14.59 -4.66
C TRP A 21 21.96 14.24 -3.38
N PHE A 22 21.75 13.07 -2.78
CA PHE A 22 22.61 12.62 -1.68
C PHE A 22 22.97 11.14 -1.79
N PHE A 23 23.86 10.82 -2.73
CA PHE A 23 24.54 9.54 -2.80
C PHE A 23 25.96 9.70 -2.22
N PRO A 24 26.22 9.29 -0.96
CA PRO A 24 27.57 9.27 -0.42
C PRO A 24 28.35 8.09 -1.02
N PRO A 25 29.61 8.28 -1.46
CA PRO A 25 30.46 7.16 -1.83
C PRO A 25 31.04 6.51 -0.58
N HIS A 26 31.33 5.23 -0.69
CA HIS A 26 32.23 4.45 0.16
C HIS A 26 31.68 3.86 1.47
N LEU A 27 31.45 2.54 1.45
CA LEU A 27 31.95 1.65 2.50
C LEU A 27 32.34 0.30 1.87
N HIS A 28 33.65 0.13 1.70
CA HIS A 28 34.29 -1.18 1.78
C HIS A 28 34.13 -1.68 3.21
N HIS A 29 33.68 -2.92 3.40
CA HIS A 29 34.22 -3.90 4.36
C HIS A 29 33.17 -4.97 4.68
N LEU A 30 33.31 -6.16 4.09
CA LEU A 30 33.25 -7.44 4.80
C LEU A 30 33.57 -8.59 3.83
N SER A 31 34.73 -9.22 4.00
CA SER A 31 34.85 -10.68 4.00
C SER A 31 36.26 -11.05 4.42
N GLY A 32 36.40 -11.54 5.65
CA GLY A 32 37.57 -12.29 6.06
C GLY A 32 37.59 -13.62 5.30
N MET A 33 38.65 -13.83 4.53
CA MET A 33 39.14 -15.16 4.18
C MET A 33 40.66 -15.09 4.14
N LYS A 34 41.30 -15.49 5.24
CA LYS A 34 42.73 -15.79 5.25
C LYS A 34 42.96 -16.99 4.33
N LYS A 35 43.61 -16.78 3.19
CA LYS A 35 44.28 -17.86 2.45
C LYS A 35 45.78 -17.70 2.70
N SER A 36 46.34 -18.65 3.43
CA SER A 36 47.79 -18.83 3.60
C SER A 36 48.47 -19.00 2.23
N PRO A 37 49.67 -18.44 2.00
CA PRO A 37 50.42 -18.69 0.78
C PRO A 37 51.01 -20.11 0.82
N PRO A 38 50.90 -20.92 -0.24
CA PRO A 38 51.66 -22.15 -0.31
C PRO A 38 53.14 -21.82 -0.51
N ALA A 39 53.97 -22.64 0.14
CA ALA A 39 55.41 -22.55 0.23
C ALA A 39 56.08 -22.30 -1.13
N TRP A 40 57.17 -21.53 -1.07
CA TRP A 40 58.11 -21.24 -2.15
C TRP A 40 58.60 -22.53 -2.83
N GLY A 41 57.89 -22.96 -3.86
CA GLY A 41 58.34 -23.97 -4.82
C GLY A 41 58.95 -23.25 -6.02
N GLU A 42 60.28 -23.29 -6.09
CA GLU A 42 61.19 -22.91 -7.17
C GLU A 42 60.91 -21.64 -8.02
N PRO A 43 61.94 -20.86 -8.40
CA PRO A 43 61.84 -19.99 -9.55
C PRO A 43 61.81 -20.86 -10.82
N SER A 44 60.70 -21.59 -11.02
CA SER A 44 60.36 -22.16 -12.32
C SER A 44 60.47 -21.03 -13.32
N LYS A 45 61.29 -21.29 -14.33
CA LYS A 45 61.73 -20.46 -15.44
C LYS A 45 60.56 -19.91 -16.28
N PHE A 46 59.61 -19.21 -15.68
CA PHE A 46 58.55 -18.45 -16.35
C PHE A 46 59.11 -17.08 -16.80
N GLY A 47 60.30 -17.11 -17.37
CA GLY A 47 61.15 -15.93 -17.47
C GLY A 47 62.09 -15.99 -18.66
N ARG A 48 61.60 -16.46 -19.83
CA ARG A 48 62.17 -16.14 -21.15
C ARG A 48 61.44 -16.74 -22.36
N GLU A 49 60.30 -17.39 -22.19
CA GLU A 49 59.52 -17.93 -23.31
C GLU A 49 58.09 -17.36 -23.29
N PHE A 50 57.96 -16.05 -23.47
CA PHE A 50 56.75 -15.53 -24.10
C PHE A 50 57.14 -15.19 -25.52
N GLY A 51 56.43 -15.81 -26.46
CA GLY A 51 56.78 -15.95 -27.86
C GLY A 51 57.32 -14.71 -28.52
N GLY A 52 58.12 -14.95 -29.56
CA GLY A 52 58.70 -13.94 -30.42
C GLY A 52 57.67 -12.88 -30.84
N GLY A 53 58.17 -11.77 -31.38
CA GLY A 53 57.40 -10.61 -31.83
C GLY A 53 56.29 -10.90 -32.86
N GLU A 54 55.91 -12.15 -33.09
CA GLU A 54 54.84 -12.58 -33.97
C GLU A 54 53.49 -12.08 -33.46
N PHE A 55 52.84 -11.30 -34.30
CA PHE A 55 51.47 -10.86 -34.15
C PHE A 55 50.54 -11.96 -34.69
N THR A 56 49.40 -12.16 -34.04
CA THR A 56 48.35 -13.01 -34.63
C THR A 56 47.89 -12.44 -35.98
N PRO A 57 47.33 -13.24 -36.92
CA PRO A 57 46.84 -12.72 -38.19
C PRO A 57 45.85 -11.54 -38.04
N ALA A 58 45.04 -11.56 -36.99
CA ALA A 58 44.10 -10.48 -36.65
C ALA A 58 44.79 -9.22 -36.09
N GLU A 59 45.90 -9.37 -35.35
CA GLU A 59 46.73 -8.24 -34.92
C GLU A 59 47.51 -7.66 -36.10
N MET A 60 48.08 -8.50 -36.95
CA MET A 60 48.79 -8.09 -38.17
C MET A 60 47.87 -7.27 -39.08
N LYS A 61 46.64 -7.74 -39.31
CA LYS A 61 45.63 -6.98 -40.07
C LYS A 61 45.33 -5.61 -39.45
N ARG A 62 45.27 -5.51 -38.11
CA ARG A 62 45.04 -4.25 -37.40
C ARG A 62 46.23 -3.31 -37.45
N ILE A 63 47.45 -3.85 -37.43
CA ILE A 63 48.70 -3.09 -37.54
C ILE A 63 48.87 -2.55 -38.96
N MET A 64 48.65 -3.38 -39.98
CA MET A 64 48.74 -2.98 -41.38
C MET A 64 47.68 -1.94 -41.78
N ALA A 65 46.56 -1.89 -41.08
CA ALA A 65 45.50 -0.90 -41.31
C ALA A 65 45.76 0.47 -40.63
N ASP A 66 46.72 0.56 -39.70
CA ASP A 66 47.03 1.77 -38.93
C ASP A 66 48.51 2.09 -39.11
N GLU A 67 48.82 3.06 -39.98
CA GLU A 67 50.19 3.45 -40.36
C GLU A 67 51.07 3.73 -39.12
N LYS A 68 50.51 4.34 -38.07
CA LYS A 68 51.22 4.61 -36.82
C LYS A 68 51.52 3.34 -36.02
N LEU A 69 50.64 2.35 -36.06
CA LEU A 69 50.92 1.05 -35.45
C LEU A 69 51.93 0.25 -36.26
N ALA A 70 51.91 0.35 -37.59
CA ALA A 70 52.89 -0.30 -38.47
C ALA A 70 54.30 0.26 -38.22
N GLU A 71 54.46 1.59 -38.21
CA GLU A 71 55.73 2.25 -37.87
C GLU A 71 56.20 1.89 -36.45
N MET A 72 55.28 1.92 -35.47
CA MET A 72 55.61 1.54 -34.10
C MET A 72 55.97 0.06 -33.96
N ALA A 73 55.43 -0.82 -34.80
CA ALA A 73 55.77 -2.24 -34.79
C ALA A 73 57.17 -2.48 -35.33
N LEU A 74 57.64 -1.68 -36.31
CA LEU A 74 59.02 -1.72 -36.78
C LEU A 74 60.02 -1.25 -35.71
N ALA A 75 59.63 -0.25 -34.90
CA ALA A 75 60.48 0.28 -33.83
C ALA A 75 60.43 -0.52 -32.52
N ASP A 76 59.24 -0.92 -32.05
CA ASP A 76 59.01 -1.69 -30.83
C ASP A 76 57.73 -2.57 -30.93
N PRO A 77 57.87 -3.83 -31.40
CA PRO A 77 56.77 -4.78 -31.50
C PRO A 77 56.07 -5.05 -30.15
N LYS A 78 56.81 -5.03 -29.04
CA LYS A 78 56.28 -5.32 -27.70
C LYS A 78 55.36 -4.20 -27.21
N ARG A 79 55.69 -2.95 -27.52
CA ARG A 79 54.80 -1.80 -27.26
C ARG A 79 53.50 -1.92 -28.04
N VAL A 80 53.55 -2.32 -29.32
CA VAL A 80 52.34 -2.50 -30.14
C VAL A 80 51.45 -3.61 -29.57
N LYS A 81 52.01 -4.75 -29.14
CA LYS A 81 51.25 -5.81 -28.45
C LYS A 81 50.51 -5.27 -27.22
N ARG A 82 51.16 -4.43 -26.40
CA ARG A 82 50.53 -3.78 -25.23
C ARG A 82 49.39 -2.83 -25.62
N VAL A 83 49.58 -2.04 -26.67
CA VAL A 83 48.54 -1.13 -27.18
C VAL A 83 47.32 -1.91 -27.66
N LEU A 84 47.52 -2.97 -28.45
CA LEU A 84 46.41 -3.79 -28.95
C LEU A 84 45.67 -4.52 -27.81
N ALA A 85 46.41 -5.06 -26.83
CA ALA A 85 45.82 -5.68 -25.66
C ALA A 85 45.01 -4.67 -24.82
N ASN A 86 45.52 -3.45 -24.61
CA ASN A 86 44.81 -2.39 -23.89
C ASN A 86 43.59 -1.89 -24.66
N ARG A 87 43.68 -1.71 -25.99
CA ARG A 87 42.53 -1.38 -26.84
C ARG A 87 41.43 -2.44 -26.69
N GLN A 88 41.80 -3.72 -26.71
CA GLN A 88 40.85 -4.82 -26.54
C GLN A 88 40.24 -4.87 -25.13
N SER A 89 41.02 -4.66 -24.08
CA SER A 89 40.49 -4.65 -22.70
C SER A 89 39.61 -3.43 -22.44
N ALA A 90 39.97 -2.25 -22.96
CA ALA A 90 39.16 -1.03 -22.90
C ALA A 90 37.82 -1.21 -23.64
N ALA A 91 37.84 -1.81 -24.84
CA ALA A 91 36.62 -2.14 -25.58
C ALA A 91 35.70 -3.07 -24.78
N ARG A 92 36.23 -4.16 -24.22
CA ARG A 92 35.45 -5.07 -23.34
C ARG A 92 34.94 -4.38 -22.08
N SER A 93 35.72 -3.47 -21.48
CA SER A 93 35.29 -2.72 -20.30
C SER A 93 34.13 -1.77 -20.63
N LYS A 94 34.23 -1.03 -21.74
CA LYS A 94 33.15 -0.17 -22.23
C LYS A 94 31.89 -0.97 -22.52
N GLU A 95 32.03 -2.13 -23.16
CA GLU A 95 30.92 -3.03 -23.48
C GLU A 95 30.22 -3.55 -22.22
N ARG A 96 30.98 -3.99 -21.20
CA ARG A 96 30.40 -4.36 -19.89
C ARG A 96 29.66 -3.20 -19.23
N ARG A 97 30.26 -2.01 -19.24
CA ARG A 97 29.63 -0.81 -18.67
C ARG A 97 28.34 -0.45 -19.40
N MET A 98 28.34 -0.52 -20.73
CA MET A 98 27.14 -0.27 -21.54
C MET A 98 26.03 -1.27 -21.23
N ARG A 99 26.33 -2.57 -21.12
CA ARG A 99 25.36 -3.59 -20.71
C ARG A 99 24.79 -3.29 -19.33
N TYR A 100 25.65 -3.00 -18.36
CA TYR A 100 25.22 -2.68 -16.99
C TYR A 100 24.30 -1.45 -16.94
N ILE A 101 24.61 -0.40 -17.70
CA ILE A 101 23.75 0.78 -17.81
C ILE A 101 22.37 0.39 -18.37
N ALA A 102 22.32 -0.35 -19.48
CA ALA A 102 21.06 -0.79 -20.08
C ALA A 102 20.23 -1.70 -19.14
N GLU A 103 20.90 -2.59 -18.39
CA GLU A 103 20.24 -3.43 -17.38
C GLU A 103 19.65 -2.60 -16.25
N LEU A 104 20.34 -1.55 -15.79
CA LEU A 104 19.81 -0.64 -14.78
C LEU A 104 18.64 0.18 -15.30
N GLU A 105 18.73 0.71 -16.52
CA GLU A 105 17.63 1.45 -17.17
C GLU A 105 16.37 0.58 -17.28
N HIS A 106 16.53 -0.67 -17.71
CA HIS A 106 15.43 -1.63 -17.79
C HIS A 106 14.85 -1.96 -16.41
N LYS A 107 15.69 -2.13 -15.37
CA LYS A 107 15.21 -2.34 -13.98
C LYS A 107 14.42 -1.14 -13.47
N VAL A 108 14.86 0.08 -13.76
CA VAL A 108 14.12 1.29 -13.38
C VAL A 108 12.74 1.30 -14.05
N GLN A 109 12.66 0.98 -15.34
CA GLN A 109 11.39 0.90 -16.07
C GLN A 109 10.44 -0.16 -15.49
N ILE A 110 10.96 -1.35 -15.17
CA ILE A 110 10.18 -2.40 -14.50
C ILE A 110 9.65 -1.90 -13.16
N LEU A 111 10.52 -1.40 -12.29
CA LEU A 111 10.14 -0.93 -10.95
C LEU A 111 9.12 0.21 -11.01
N GLN A 112 9.23 1.13 -11.98
CA GLN A 112 8.24 2.18 -12.22
C GLN A 112 6.88 1.61 -12.64
N THR A 113 6.88 0.61 -13.52
CA THR A 113 5.65 -0.07 -13.97
C THR A 113 5.01 -0.83 -12.82
N GLU A 114 5.79 -1.54 -12.01
CA GLU A 114 5.34 -2.23 -10.81
C GLU A 114 4.76 -1.25 -9.79
N ALA A 115 5.45 -0.15 -9.51
CA ALA A 115 4.96 0.89 -8.59
C ALA A 115 3.63 1.49 -9.07
N THR A 116 3.49 1.76 -10.37
CA THR A 116 2.23 2.26 -10.95
C THR A 116 1.11 1.24 -10.81
N THR A 117 1.40 -0.03 -11.10
CA THR A 117 0.44 -1.13 -11.00
C THR A 117 -0.02 -1.37 -9.56
N LEU A 118 0.93 -1.37 -8.60
CA LEU A 118 0.62 -1.50 -7.18
C LEU A 118 -0.19 -0.30 -6.66
N SER A 119 0.12 0.91 -7.12
CA SER A 119 -0.65 2.11 -6.76
C SER A 119 -2.10 2.02 -7.23
N ALA A 120 -2.32 1.56 -8.47
CA ALA A 120 -3.67 1.33 -8.98
C ALA A 120 -4.44 0.27 -8.18
N GLN A 121 -3.78 -0.83 -7.79
CA GLN A 121 -4.37 -1.84 -6.93
C GLN A 121 -4.73 -1.29 -5.54
N LEU A 122 -3.85 -0.49 -4.94
CA LEU A 122 -4.10 0.14 -3.66
C LEU A 122 -5.34 1.06 -3.72
N THR A 123 -5.44 1.91 -4.74
CA THR A 123 -6.60 2.79 -4.92
C THR A 123 -7.89 1.98 -5.12
N HIS A 124 -7.84 0.86 -5.84
CA HIS A 124 -9.00 -0.03 -5.98
C HIS A 124 -9.45 -0.62 -4.64
N LEU A 125 -8.51 -1.17 -3.86
CA LEU A 125 -8.80 -1.74 -2.54
C LEU A 125 -9.31 -0.67 -1.55
N GLN A 126 -8.77 0.54 -1.60
CA GLN A 126 -9.26 1.66 -0.79
C GLN A 126 -10.71 2.00 -1.11
N ARG A 127 -11.07 2.09 -2.40
CA ARG A 127 -12.47 2.29 -2.82
C ARG A 127 -13.37 1.17 -2.33
N ASP A 128 -12.97 -0.09 -2.53
CA ASP A 128 -13.77 -1.24 -2.11
C ASP A 128 -13.96 -1.29 -0.59
N SER A 129 -12.91 -1.00 0.18
CA SER A 129 -12.97 -0.91 1.64
C SER A 129 -13.94 0.18 2.12
N SER A 130 -13.89 1.37 1.51
CA SER A 130 -14.84 2.46 1.82
C SER A 130 -16.29 2.10 1.46
N GLY A 131 -16.50 1.42 0.33
CA GLY A 131 -17.82 0.93 -0.07
C GLY A 131 -18.38 -0.11 0.91
N LEU A 132 -17.55 -1.08 1.31
CA LEU A 132 -17.92 -2.08 2.31
C LEU A 132 -18.22 -1.46 3.68
N ALA A 133 -17.44 -0.46 4.10
CA ALA A 133 -17.70 0.27 5.34
C ALA A 133 -19.07 0.98 5.31
N THR A 134 -19.39 1.61 4.18
CA THR A 134 -20.69 2.26 3.96
C THR A 134 -21.84 1.24 4.02
N HIS A 135 -21.72 0.11 3.30
CA HIS A 135 -22.71 -0.97 3.36
C HIS A 135 -22.85 -1.56 4.77
N ASN A 136 -21.74 -1.72 5.49
CA ASN A 136 -21.76 -2.21 6.86
C ASN A 136 -22.53 -1.28 7.80
N ASN A 137 -22.31 0.03 7.66
CA ASN A 137 -23.03 1.04 8.44
C ASN A 137 -24.53 1.03 8.11
N GLU A 138 -24.90 0.97 6.83
CA GLU A 138 -26.31 0.86 6.41
C GLU A 138 -26.98 -0.39 7.01
N LEU A 139 -26.31 -1.54 6.97
CA LEU A 139 -26.85 -2.77 7.56
C LEU A 139 -27.00 -2.66 9.09
N LYS A 140 -26.05 -2.02 9.78
CA LYS A 140 -26.16 -1.75 11.22
C LYS A 140 -27.36 -0.87 11.54
N PHE A 141 -27.60 0.19 10.76
CA PHE A 141 -28.76 1.06 10.94
C PHE A 141 -30.07 0.29 10.72
N ARG A 142 -30.15 -0.52 9.65
CA ARG A 142 -31.32 -1.36 9.40
C ARG A 142 -31.57 -2.34 10.54
N LEU A 143 -30.52 -2.97 11.06
CA LEU A 143 -30.62 -3.89 12.18
C LEU A 143 -31.18 -3.20 13.43
N GLN A 144 -30.65 -2.03 13.77
CA GLN A 144 -31.13 -1.24 14.92
C GLN A 144 -32.59 -0.82 14.76
N ALA A 145 -33.00 -0.40 13.56
CA ALA A 145 -34.39 -0.06 13.28
C ALA A 145 -35.33 -1.27 13.43
N MET A 146 -34.91 -2.44 12.94
CA MET A 146 -35.66 -3.68 13.11
C MET A 146 -35.76 -4.11 14.57
N GLU A 147 -34.70 -3.94 15.35
CA GLU A 147 -34.69 -4.26 16.77
C GLU A 147 -35.65 -3.37 17.57
N GLN A 148 -35.66 -2.05 17.30
CA GLN A 148 -36.65 -1.14 17.89
C GLN A 148 -38.08 -1.51 17.49
N GLN A 149 -38.30 -1.91 16.23
CA GLN A 149 -39.62 -2.34 15.77
C GLN A 149 -40.07 -3.63 16.47
N ALA A 150 -39.16 -4.57 16.73
CA ALA A 150 -39.45 -5.80 17.47
C ALA A 150 -39.84 -5.48 18.93
N GLN A 151 -39.06 -4.61 19.60
CA GLN A 151 -39.37 -4.18 20.97
C GLN A 151 -40.75 -3.52 21.08
N LEU A 152 -41.13 -2.68 20.11
CA LEU A 152 -42.47 -2.09 20.08
C LEU A 152 -43.55 -3.16 19.93
N ARG A 153 -43.34 -4.15 19.05
CA ARG A 153 -44.30 -5.26 18.89
C ARG A 153 -44.44 -6.09 20.16
N ASP A 154 -43.35 -6.36 20.85
CA ASP A 154 -43.36 -7.14 22.09
C ASP A 154 -44.09 -6.37 23.20
N ALA A 155 -43.80 -5.07 23.37
CA ALA A 155 -44.49 -4.22 24.33
C ALA A 155 -46.01 -4.13 24.04
N LEU A 156 -46.40 -4.01 22.77
CA LEU A 156 -47.81 -4.02 22.37
C LEU A 156 -48.48 -5.36 22.64
N ASN A 157 -47.80 -6.49 22.35
CA ASN A 157 -48.31 -7.83 22.64
C ASN A 157 -48.47 -8.07 24.14
N GLU A 158 -47.52 -7.62 24.97
CA GLU A 158 -47.62 -7.72 26.43
C GLU A 158 -48.79 -6.90 26.97
N ALA A 159 -48.93 -5.65 26.51
CA ALA A 159 -50.06 -4.79 26.88
C ALA A 159 -51.41 -5.41 26.50
N LEU A 160 -51.53 -5.94 25.28
CA LEU A 160 -52.74 -6.60 24.80
C LEU A 160 -53.05 -7.87 25.61
N THR A 161 -52.02 -8.67 25.93
CA THR A 161 -52.16 -9.87 26.74
C THR A 161 -52.64 -9.53 28.16
N GLY A 162 -52.07 -8.48 28.75
CA GLY A 162 -52.50 -7.96 30.06
C GLY A 162 -53.95 -7.51 30.04
N GLU A 163 -54.38 -6.83 28.97
CA GLU A 163 -55.76 -6.38 28.81
C GLU A 163 -56.74 -7.55 28.66
N VAL A 164 -56.40 -8.56 27.85
CA VAL A 164 -57.19 -9.79 27.74
C VAL A 164 -57.31 -10.50 29.09
N GLN A 165 -56.23 -10.59 29.86
CA GLN A 165 -56.23 -11.21 31.18
C GLN A 165 -57.13 -10.43 32.16
N ARG A 166 -57.07 -9.09 32.14
CA ARG A 166 -57.92 -8.22 32.96
C ARG A 166 -59.40 -8.39 32.62
N LEU A 167 -59.74 -8.35 31.33
CA LEU A 167 -61.12 -8.56 30.86
C LEU A 167 -61.67 -9.93 31.24
N LYS A 168 -60.83 -10.98 31.19
CA LYS A 168 -61.21 -12.31 31.69
C LYS A 168 -61.52 -12.30 33.19
N GLN A 169 -60.72 -11.60 33.99
CA GLN A 169 -60.94 -11.50 35.44
C GLN A 169 -62.21 -10.72 35.77
N SER A 170 -62.46 -9.59 35.10
CA SER A 170 -63.69 -8.80 35.31
C SER A 170 -64.94 -9.58 34.88
N ALA A 171 -64.92 -10.23 33.72
CA ALA A 171 -66.04 -11.07 33.27
C ALA A 171 -66.33 -12.25 34.23
N THR A 172 -65.30 -12.78 34.89
CA THR A 172 -65.45 -13.81 35.94
C THR A 172 -66.00 -13.20 37.23
N SER A 173 -65.58 -11.99 37.58
CA SER A 173 -66.00 -11.26 38.79
C SER A 173 -67.42 -10.69 38.68
N GLU A 174 -67.88 -10.23 37.51
CA GLU A 174 -69.25 -9.70 37.31
C GLU A 174 -70.33 -10.79 37.42
N ARG A 175 -69.93 -12.06 37.58
CA ARG A 175 -70.80 -13.15 38.04
C ARG A 175 -71.13 -13.04 39.55
N GLY A 176 -70.45 -12.17 40.31
CA GLY A 176 -70.73 -11.79 41.70
C GLY A 176 -70.58 -10.27 41.87
N GLY A 177 -71.71 -9.55 41.82
CA GLY A 177 -71.75 -8.14 41.41
C GLY A 177 -71.18 -7.07 42.35
N ASP A 178 -70.64 -6.01 41.75
CA ASP A 178 -70.77 -4.58 42.13
C ASP A 178 -70.13 -3.68 41.03
N ALA A 179 -70.90 -2.80 40.39
CA ALA A 179 -70.59 -2.21 39.07
C ALA A 179 -70.13 -0.73 39.09
N GLY A 180 -69.91 -0.12 40.25
CA GLY A 180 -69.75 1.34 40.37
C GLY A 180 -68.35 1.94 40.07
N SER A 181 -67.26 1.17 40.23
CA SER A 181 -65.89 1.74 40.34
C SER A 181 -65.00 1.55 39.10
N SER A 182 -65.43 0.79 38.09
CA SER A 182 -64.59 0.30 36.98
C SER A 182 -64.24 1.35 35.91
N SER A 183 -65.11 2.33 35.69
CA SER A 183 -64.98 3.28 34.55
C SER A 183 -63.79 4.24 34.67
N ASN A 184 -63.49 4.75 35.86
CA ASN A 184 -62.46 5.77 36.03
C ASN A 184 -61.04 5.20 35.90
N LEU A 185 -60.83 3.94 36.32
CA LEU A 185 -59.53 3.28 36.24
C LEU A 185 -59.16 2.94 34.78
N ALA A 186 -60.15 2.53 33.97
CA ALA A 186 -59.94 2.24 32.56
C ALA A 186 -59.50 3.48 31.77
N GLN A 187 -60.11 4.64 32.05
CA GLN A 187 -59.83 5.89 31.34
C GLN A 187 -58.45 6.47 31.69
N GLN A 188 -58.03 6.38 32.95
CA GLN A 188 -56.70 6.80 33.38
C GLN A 188 -55.58 5.96 32.75
N MET A 189 -55.82 4.66 32.58
CA MET A 189 -54.82 3.75 32.05
C MET A 189 -54.62 3.91 30.52
N GLN A 190 -55.69 4.24 29.80
CA GLN A 190 -55.63 4.55 28.36
C GLN A 190 -54.79 5.80 28.07
N LEU A 191 -54.89 6.83 28.93
CA LEU A 191 -54.04 8.03 28.85
C LEU A 191 -52.57 7.69 29.13
N ARG A 192 -52.29 6.74 30.02
CA ARG A 192 -50.92 6.31 30.33
C ARG A 192 -50.27 5.58 29.16
N CYS A 193 -51.01 4.69 28.51
CA CYS A 193 -50.54 3.96 27.33
C CYS A 193 -50.29 4.90 26.13
N GLN A 194 -51.18 5.87 25.92
CA GLN A 194 -51.03 6.85 24.84
C GLN A 194 -49.79 7.74 25.01
N ASN A 195 -49.51 8.19 26.25
CA ASN A 195 -48.32 9.01 26.54
C ASN A 195 -47.02 8.23 26.34
N GLN A 196 -46.97 6.96 26.72
CA GLN A 196 -45.78 6.12 26.56
C GLN A 196 -45.46 5.86 25.08
N MET A 197 -46.49 5.71 24.23
CA MET A 197 -46.31 5.60 22.78
C MET A 197 -45.76 6.90 22.17
N LEU A 198 -46.21 8.05 22.66
CA LEU A 198 -45.79 9.36 22.15
C LEU A 198 -44.31 9.65 22.46
N GLU A 199 -43.86 9.33 23.67
CA GLU A 199 -42.45 9.49 24.08
C GLU A 199 -41.51 8.62 23.24
N MET A 200 -41.93 7.39 22.93
CA MET A 200 -41.16 6.45 22.11
C MET A 200 -41.06 6.92 20.64
N HIS A 201 -42.16 7.44 20.08
CA HIS A 201 -42.17 8.00 18.73
C HIS A 201 -41.23 9.22 18.60
N LYS A 202 -41.10 10.00 19.68
CA LYS A 202 -40.20 11.15 19.74
C LYS A 202 -38.72 10.74 19.73
N GLN A 203 -38.36 9.59 20.31
CA GLN A 203 -36.99 9.04 20.21
C GLN A 203 -36.64 8.57 18.80
N GLN A 204 -37.61 8.05 18.03
CA GLN A 204 -37.41 7.65 16.64
C GLN A 204 -37.06 8.84 15.73
N GLN A 205 -37.56 10.04 16.06
CA GLN A 205 -37.30 11.25 15.28
C GLN A 205 -35.93 11.90 15.60
N GLN A 206 -35.37 11.65 16.79
CA GLN A 206 -34.13 12.29 17.25
C GLN A 206 -32.84 11.60 16.75
N GLN A 207 -32.93 10.38 16.21
CA GLN A 207 -31.78 9.67 15.61
C GLN A 207 -31.67 9.85 14.09
N GLN A 208 -32.61 10.56 13.44
CA GLN A 208 -32.39 11.06 12.07
C GLN A 208 -31.47 12.29 12.13
N ILE A 209 -30.16 12.06 12.33
CA ILE A 209 -29.18 13.09 11.99
C ILE A 209 -29.14 13.20 10.45
N PRO A 210 -29.24 14.41 9.87
CA PRO A 210 -29.19 14.61 8.43
C PRO A 210 -27.96 13.97 7.79
N PHE A 211 -28.21 13.04 6.89
CA PHE A 211 -27.26 12.20 6.15
C PHE A 211 -26.50 12.98 5.04
N TYR A 212 -25.96 14.17 5.31
CA TYR A 212 -25.23 14.93 4.28
C TYR A 212 -23.85 15.44 4.69
N GLN A 213 -23.28 14.99 5.81
CA GLN A 213 -22.10 15.65 6.39
C GLN A 213 -20.84 14.80 6.53
N LEU A 214 -20.77 13.62 5.90
CA LEU A 214 -19.54 12.83 5.83
C LEU A 214 -18.96 12.65 4.42
N GLU A 215 -19.54 13.30 3.41
CA GLU A 215 -18.89 13.50 2.11
C GLU A 215 -18.36 14.94 2.02
N GLN A 216 -17.15 15.16 2.52
CA GLN A 216 -16.26 16.10 1.86
C GLN A 216 -15.30 15.29 0.99
N PRO A 217 -15.45 15.31 -0.35
CA PRO A 217 -14.30 15.18 -1.19
C PRO A 217 -13.53 16.50 -1.08
N GLU A 218 -12.31 16.47 -0.54
CA GLU A 218 -11.31 17.51 -0.82
C GLU A 218 -11.05 17.47 -2.34
N GLN A 219 -11.89 18.17 -3.09
CA GLN A 219 -11.53 18.72 -4.39
C GLN A 219 -10.64 19.93 -4.10
N ASN A 220 -9.32 19.77 -4.24
CA ASN A 220 -8.48 20.91 -4.54
C ASN A 220 -8.14 20.85 -6.04
N GLY A 221 -8.69 21.81 -6.77
CA GLY A 221 -8.40 22.02 -8.18
C GLY A 221 -7.16 22.88 -8.34
N GLU A 222 -6.40 22.61 -9.39
CA GLU A 222 -5.48 23.60 -9.97
C GLU A 222 -5.69 23.61 -11.50
N SER A 223 -6.52 24.57 -11.93
CA SER A 223 -6.29 25.29 -13.19
C SER A 223 -5.33 26.43 -12.86
N ASN A 224 -4.11 26.37 -13.37
CA ASN A 224 -3.46 27.36 -14.24
C ASN A 224 -2.02 26.91 -14.52
#